data_AF-A0A838PUX6-F1
#
_entry.id   AF-A0A838PUX6-F1
#
_cell.length_a   1.000
_cell.length_b   1.000
_cell.length_c   1.000
_cell.angle_alpha   90.00
_cell.angle_beta   90.00
_cell.angle_gamma   90.00
#
_symmetry.space_group_name_H-M   'P 1'
#
loop_
_entity.id
_entity.type
_entity.pdbx_description
1 polymer ?
#
loop_
_entity_poly.entity_id
_entity_poly.type
_entity_poly.pdbx_seq_one_letter_code
_entity_poly.pdbx_strand_id
1 'polypeptide(L)' 'MIMRKTQFGTQSDRGSRWVERICSVRESCRLQGRSPLAFLIDAASAAHEGRSAPSLAPG' A
#
# COMPACT_ATOMS: atom_id res chain seq x y z
N MET A 1 16.18 12.89 -4.17
CA MET A 1 16.28 13.74 -2.95
C MET A 1 16.16 12.83 -1.73
N ILE A 2 17.32 12.55 -1.11
CA ILE A 2 17.64 12.10 0.25
C ILE A 2 16.49 11.51 1.11
N MET A 3 16.41 10.18 1.19
CA MET A 3 15.90 9.42 2.35
C MET A 3 16.97 8.44 2.84
N ARG A 4 18.22 8.91 2.94
CA ARG A 4 19.38 8.05 3.23
C ARG A 4 19.98 8.25 4.62
N LYS A 5 19.45 9.16 5.45
CA LYS A 5 20.17 9.60 6.66
C LYS A 5 19.36 9.78 7.94
N THR A 6 18.09 9.40 7.97
CA THR A 6 17.28 9.47 9.20
C THR A 6 16.28 8.34 9.16
N GLN A 7 16.70 7.14 9.59
CA GLN A 7 15.88 6.15 10.28
C GLN A 7 16.83 5.05 10.79
N PHE A 8 17.43 5.28 11.96
CA PHE A 8 18.18 4.31 12.76
C PHE A 8 17.23 3.28 13.41
N GLY A 9 16.51 2.54 12.58
CA GLY A 9 15.55 1.53 13.04
C GLY A 9 15.21 0.61 11.89
N THR A 10 16.04 -0.43 11.70
CA THR A 10 15.81 -1.54 10.75
C THR A 10 15.08 -1.15 9.46
N GLN A 11 15.76 -0.41 8.58
CA GLN A 11 15.39 -0.33 7.17
C GLN A 11 15.62 -1.70 6.52
N SER A 12 14.80 -2.67 6.87
CA SER A 12 14.71 -3.90 6.11
C SER A 12 14.14 -3.56 4.74
N ASP A 13 14.63 -4.18 3.66
CA ASP A 13 14.05 -4.00 2.33
C ASP A 13 12.54 -4.25 2.31
N ARG A 14 12.04 -5.05 3.27
CA ARG A 14 10.62 -5.26 3.52
C ARG A 14 9.88 -3.97 3.88
N GLY A 15 10.46 -3.12 4.73
CA GLY A 15 9.88 -1.82 5.11
C GLY A 15 9.83 -0.86 3.92
N SER A 16 10.90 -0.74 3.15
CA SER A 16 10.93 0.12 1.95
C SER A 16 9.90 -0.34 0.91
N ARG A 17 9.84 -1.66 0.63
CA ARG A 17 8.82 -2.22 -0.28
C ARG A 17 7.40 -2.03 0.22
N TRP A 18 7.18 -2.08 1.54
CA TRP A 18 5.86 -1.83 2.12
C TRP A 18 5.43 -0.37 1.95
N VAL A 19 6.33 0.59 2.23
CA VAL A 19 6.06 2.02 2.03
C VAL A 19 5.80 2.32 0.55
N GLU A 20 6.64 1.82 -0.36
CA GLU A 20 6.44 1.97 -1.80
C GLU A 20 5.05 1.45 -2.23
N ARG A 21 4.69 0.24 -1.78
CA ARG A 21 3.41 -0.37 -2.13
C ARG A 21 2.21 0.44 -1.61
N ILE A 22 2.25 0.93 -0.37
CA ILE A 22 1.17 1.77 0.17
C ILE A 22 1.08 3.11 -0.56
N CYS A 23 2.20 3.73 -0.90
CA CYS A 23 2.22 4.94 -1.71
C CYS A 23 1.57 4.71 -3.08
N SER A 24 1.89 3.59 -3.76
CA SER A 24 1.25 3.24 -5.04
C SER A 24 -0.25 2.98 -4.91
N VAL A 25 -0.70 2.29 -3.85
CA VAL A 25 -2.12 2.07 -3.55
C VAL A 25 -2.84 3.41 -3.37
N ARG A 26 -2.26 4.29 -2.55
CA ARG A 26 -2.83 5.61 -2.27
C ARG A 26 -2.94 6.45 -3.53
N GLU A 27 -1.90 6.49 -4.37
CA GLU A 27 -1.94 7.23 -5.63
C GLU A 27 -2.97 6.64 -6.61
N SER A 28 -3.06 5.31 -6.70
CA SER A 28 -4.06 4.64 -7.54
C SER A 28 -5.49 4.96 -7.08
N CYS A 29 -5.76 4.87 -5.78
CA CYS A 29 -7.04 5.24 -5.19
C CYS A 29 -7.37 6.72 -5.39
N ARG A 30 -6.37 7.61 -5.27
CA ARG A 30 -6.53 9.05 -5.54
C ARG A 30 -6.95 9.32 -6.99
N LEU A 31 -6.32 8.65 -7.96
CA LEU A 31 -6.67 8.77 -9.38
C LEU A 31 -8.07 8.23 -9.69
N GLN A 32 -8.51 7.20 -8.96
CA GLN A 32 -9.84 6.59 -9.11
C GLN A 32 -10.94 7.32 -8.31
N GLY A 33 -10.61 8.35 -7.52
CA GLY A 33 -11.57 9.00 -6.60
C GLY A 33 -12.06 8.09 -5.47
N ARG A 34 -11.35 6.99 -5.17
CA ARG A 34 -11.71 6.00 -4.14
C ARG A 34 -10.94 6.26 -2.85
N SER A 35 -11.53 5.91 -1.70
CA SER A 35 -10.84 5.99 -0.41
C SER A 35 -9.73 4.93 -0.31
N PRO A 36 -8.45 5.31 -0.13
CA PRO A 36 -7.36 4.36 0.05
C PRO A 36 -7.52 3.50 1.29
N LEU A 37 -8.07 4.06 2.37
CA LEU A 37 -8.31 3.33 3.62
C LEU A 37 -9.38 2.26 3.43
N ALA A 38 -10.47 2.57 2.71
CA ALA A 38 -11.51 1.58 2.42
C ALA A 38 -10.94 0.41 1.60
N PHE A 39 -10.13 0.71 0.59
CA PHE A 39 -9.44 -0.32 -0.19
C PHE A 39 -8.52 -1.21 0.66
N LEU A 40 -7.75 -0.61 1.58
CA LEU A 40 -6.87 -1.37 2.48
C LEU A 40 -7.65 -2.25 3.45
N ILE A 41 -8.79 -1.77 3.95
CA ILE A 41 -9.70 -2.54 4.81
C ILE A 41 -10.27 -3.73 4.03
N ASP A 42 -10.76 -3.52 2.81
CA ASP A 42 -11.29 -4.59 1.95
C ASP A 42 -10.20 -5.62 1.62
N ALA A 43 -8.98 -5.16 1.31
CA ALA A 43 -7.85 -6.03 1.02
C ALA A 43 -7.42 -6.84 2.25
N ALA A 44 -7.37 -6.23 3.43
CA ALA A 44 -7.04 -6.92 4.67
C ALA A 44 -8.12 -7.94 5.06
N SER A 45 -9.39 -7.58 4.89
CA SER A 45 -10.53 -8.47 5.15
C SER A 45 -10.51 -9.65 4.17
N ALA A 46 -10.32 -9.40 2.87
CA ALA A 46 -10.19 -10.45 1.87
C ALA A 46 -9.01 -11.38 2.17
N ALA A 47 -7.85 -10.83 2.53
CA ALA A 47 -6.68 -11.62 2.91
C ALA A 47 -6.93 -12.47 4.16
N HIS A 48 -7.64 -11.94 5.15
CA HIS A 48 -8.03 -12.67 6.35
C HIS A 48 -8.98 -13.83 6.04
N GLU A 49 -9.89 -13.62 5.09
CA GLU A 49 -10.88 -14.61 4.67
C GLU A 49 -10.38 -15.58 3.57
N GLY A 50 -9.11 -15.46 3.15
CA GLY A 50 -8.55 -16.28 2.06
C GLY A 50 -9.14 -15.96 0.68
N ARG A 51 -9.80 -14.81 0.53
CA ARG A 51 -10.37 -14.32 -0.72
C ARG A 51 -9.33 -13.51 -1.50
N SER A 52 -9.50 -13.42 -2.82
CA SER A 52 -8.63 -12.61 -3.66
C SER A 52 -8.75 -11.13 -3.30
N ALA A 53 -7.60 -10.46 -3.14
CA ALA A 53 -7.57 -9.02 -2.84
C ALA A 53 -8.23 -8.20 -3.98
N PRO A 54 -8.90 -7.08 -3.64
CA PRO A 54 -9.47 -6.19 -4.64
C PRO A 54 -8.37 -5.65 -5.57
N SER A 55 -8.65 -5.58 -6.87
CA SER A 55 -7.70 -5.07 -7.85
C SER A 55 -7.56 -3.55 -7.75
N LEU A 56 -6.33 -3.07 -7.90
CA LEU A 56 -5.98 -1.64 -8.03
C LEU A 56 -5.90 -1.18 -9.47
N ALA A 57 -6.01 -2.10 -10.44
CA ALA A 57 -5.89 -1.75 -11.85
C ALA A 57 -7.07 -0.86 -12.28
N PRO A 58 -6.83 0.27 -12.96
CA PRO A 58 -7.87 0.90 -13.75
C PRO A 58 -8.22 -0.07 -14.89
N GLY A 59 -9.51 -0.39 -15.04
CA GLY A 59 -10.00 -1.02 -16.26
C GLY A 59 -9.86 -0.10 -17.45
#